data_AF-A0A2S8BCH4-F1
#
_entry.id   AF-A0A2S8BCH4-F1
#
_cell.length_a   1.000
_cell.length_b   1.000
_cell.length_c   1.000
_cell.angle_alpha   90.00
_cell.angle_beta   90.00
_cell.angle_gamma   90.00
#
_symmetry.space_group_name_H-M   'P 1'
#
loop_
_entity.id
_entity.type
_entity.pdbx_description
1 polymer ?
#
loop_
_entity_poly.entity_id
_entity_poly.type
_entity_poly.pdbx_seq_one_letter_code
_entity_poly.pdbx_strand_id
1 'polypeptide(L)'
;MAGLVIDADGTEDQAIAALLHDAAEDQGGEATLAEIRAKFGAEVAGIVAECSDTFETPKPAWRPRKERYIAHLAEASDGAVLVSLADKLHNARALLRDFRTVGPALWGRFSQHDPRQHLWYYRSLLAVYADRTDDAMVGELRDVIDTLDREIAAVGTM
;
A
#
# COMPACT_ATOMS: atom_id res chain seq x y z
N MET A 1 6.34 7.99 3.07
CA MET A 1 5.46 7.16 3.91
C MET A 1 5.49 7.60 5.37
N ALA A 2 6.56 7.38 6.14
CA ALA A 2 6.61 7.71 7.57
C ALA A 2 6.22 9.17 7.91
N GLY A 3 6.62 10.16 7.11
CA GLY A 3 6.14 11.54 7.29
C GLY A 3 4.62 11.69 7.24
N LEU A 4 3.94 10.95 6.34
CA LEU A 4 2.47 10.92 6.24
C LEU A 4 1.80 10.29 7.47
N VAL A 5 2.47 9.35 8.14
CA VAL A 5 2.01 8.78 9.41
C VAL A 5 2.19 9.79 10.55
N ILE A 6 3.31 10.51 10.58
CA ILE A 6 3.58 11.56 11.59
C ILE A 6 2.62 12.75 11.41
N ASP A 7 2.37 13.19 10.17
CA ASP A 7 1.45 14.28 9.83
C ASP A 7 -0.03 13.93 10.18
N ALA A 8 -0.34 12.64 10.34
CA ALA A 8 -1.64 12.10 10.76
C ALA A 8 -1.67 11.72 12.27
N ASP A 9 -0.86 12.39 13.09
CA ASP A 9 -0.71 12.18 14.55
C ASP A 9 -0.33 10.74 14.96
N GLY A 10 0.26 9.97 14.05
CA GLY A 10 0.72 8.60 14.29
C GLY A 10 1.89 8.51 15.28
N THR A 11 1.97 7.39 15.99
CA THR A 11 3.00 7.14 17.01
C THR A 11 4.39 6.91 16.41
N GLU A 12 5.44 7.00 17.25
CA GLU A 12 6.81 6.64 16.85
C GLU A 12 6.87 5.20 16.31
N ASP A 13 6.22 4.23 16.97
CA ASP A 13 6.17 2.84 16.52
C ASP A 13 5.50 2.69 15.15
N GLN A 14 4.40 3.40 14.89
CA GLN A 14 3.74 3.41 13.58
C GLN A 14 4.63 4.07 12.50
N ALA A 15 5.35 5.14 12.84
CA ALA A 15 6.29 5.79 11.93
C ALA A 15 7.51 4.90 11.60
N ILE A 16 8.04 4.16 12.59
CA ILE A 16 9.09 3.15 12.38
C ILE A 16 8.55 2.00 11.53
N ALA A 17 7.34 1.49 11.82
CA ALA A 17 6.71 0.44 11.02
C ALA A 17 6.51 0.88 9.56
N ALA A 18 6.13 2.14 9.30
CA ALA A 18 6.07 2.70 7.96
C ALA A 18 7.43 2.76 7.22
N LEU A 19 8.54 2.90 7.94
CA LEU A 19 9.88 2.77 7.34
C LEU A 19 10.25 1.32 7.02
N LEU A 20 9.64 0.35 7.70
CA LEU A 20 10.02 -1.07 7.67
C LEU A 20 8.98 -2.02 7.03
N HIS A 21 7.82 -1.51 6.61
CA HIS A 21 6.65 -2.29 6.15
C HIS A 21 6.99 -3.38 5.10
N ASP A 22 7.76 -3.04 4.06
CA ASP A 22 8.19 -3.99 3.01
C ASP A 22 9.37 -4.90 3.43
N ALA A 23 10.08 -4.59 4.53
CA ALA A 23 11.32 -5.28 4.87
C ALA A 23 11.13 -6.77 5.16
N ALA A 24 10.02 -7.15 5.77
CA ALA A 24 9.67 -8.56 5.98
C ALA A 24 9.24 -9.24 4.67
N GLU A 25 8.35 -8.63 3.89
CA GLU A 25 7.87 -9.18 2.60
C GLU A 25 9.00 -9.38 1.57
N ASP A 26 9.94 -8.43 1.47
CA ASP A 26 10.99 -8.45 0.43
C ASP A 26 12.36 -8.96 0.89
N GLN A 27 12.68 -8.92 2.20
CA GLN A 27 14.05 -9.12 2.69
C GLN A 27 14.17 -10.10 3.87
N GLY A 28 13.39 -11.19 3.88
CA GLY A 28 13.68 -12.38 4.72
C GLY A 28 12.54 -12.94 5.57
N GLY A 29 11.32 -12.41 5.45
CA GLY A 29 10.12 -12.93 6.11
C GLY A 29 10.24 -12.95 7.64
N GLU A 30 9.87 -14.09 8.24
CA GLU A 30 9.86 -14.31 9.69
C GLU A 30 11.19 -14.01 10.39
N ALA A 31 12.34 -14.25 9.73
CA ALA A 31 13.65 -13.92 10.29
C ALA A 31 13.80 -12.40 10.48
N THR A 32 13.33 -11.63 9.50
CA THR A 32 13.37 -10.17 9.51
C THR A 32 12.34 -9.59 10.48
N LEU A 33 11.15 -10.19 10.62
CA LEU A 33 10.21 -9.85 11.69
C LEU A 33 10.79 -10.09 13.09
N ALA A 34 11.54 -11.18 13.29
CA ALA A 34 12.23 -11.43 14.56
C ALA A 34 13.32 -10.39 14.85
N GLU A 35 14.08 -9.96 13.84
CA GLU A 35 15.05 -8.85 13.99
C GLU A 35 14.36 -7.51 14.30
N ILE A 36 13.26 -7.18 13.61
CA ILE A 36 12.48 -5.97 13.86
C ILE A 36 11.96 -5.98 15.29
N ARG A 37 11.41 -7.11 15.75
CA ARG A 37 10.94 -7.28 17.14
C ARG A 37 12.05 -7.07 18.16
N ALA A 38 13.26 -7.58 17.89
CA ALA A 38 14.40 -7.46 18.79
C ALA A 38 14.98 -6.04 18.86
N LYS A 39 14.87 -5.25 17.78
CA LYS A 39 15.44 -3.89 17.67
C LYS A 39 14.44 -2.77 18.02
N PHE A 40 13.17 -2.96 17.68
CA PHE A 40 12.13 -1.91 17.71
C PHE A 40 10.87 -2.32 18.49
N GLY A 41 10.85 -3.53 19.09
CA GLY A 41 9.74 -3.97 19.94
C GLY A 41 8.62 -4.71 19.19
N ALA A 42 7.66 -5.23 19.98
CA ALA A 42 6.62 -6.11 19.48
C ALA A 42 5.57 -5.38 18.62
N GLU A 43 5.26 -4.12 18.93
CA GLU A 43 4.27 -3.31 18.22
C GLU A 43 4.69 -3.07 16.76
N VAL A 44 5.89 -2.53 16.56
CA VAL A 44 6.50 -2.31 15.23
C VAL A 44 6.50 -3.60 14.40
N ALA A 45 6.91 -4.72 15.01
CA ALA A 45 6.93 -6.01 14.32
C ALA A 45 5.53 -6.55 13.98
N GLY A 46 4.51 -6.26 14.79
CA GLY A 46 3.11 -6.59 14.51
C GLY A 46 2.57 -5.81 13.31
N ILE A 47 2.74 -4.49 13.34
CA ILE A 47 2.28 -3.59 12.26
C ILE A 47 2.96 -3.96 10.92
N VAL A 48 4.27 -4.24 10.92
CA VAL A 48 4.99 -4.68 9.70
C VAL A 48 4.47 -6.03 9.19
N ALA A 49 4.13 -6.97 10.09
CA ALA A 49 3.57 -8.27 9.70
C ALA A 49 2.17 -8.13 9.06
N GLU A 50 1.29 -7.31 9.64
CA GLU A 50 -0.05 -7.01 9.11
C GLU A 50 0.00 -6.21 7.79
N CYS A 51 1.04 -5.37 7.60
CA CYS A 51 1.22 -4.64 6.35
C CYS A 51 1.72 -5.51 5.18
N SER A 52 2.29 -6.69 5.45
CA SER A 52 2.86 -7.61 4.46
C SER A 52 1.78 -8.51 3.84
N ASP A 53 1.75 -8.67 2.51
CA ASP A 53 0.72 -9.48 1.84
C ASP A 53 1.13 -10.95 1.59
N THR A 54 2.42 -11.24 1.70
CA THR A 54 2.98 -12.60 1.67
C THR A 54 4.43 -12.62 2.18
N PHE A 55 4.84 -13.76 2.75
CA PHE A 55 6.27 -14.10 2.96
C PHE A 55 6.73 -15.25 2.04
N GLU A 56 5.87 -15.69 1.12
CA GLU A 56 6.17 -16.78 0.19
C GLU A 56 7.05 -16.29 -0.97
N THR A 57 8.12 -17.04 -1.26
CA THR A 57 9.03 -16.77 -2.39
C THR A 57 9.11 -18.00 -3.31
N PRO A 58 8.81 -17.88 -4.62
CA PRO A 58 8.38 -16.68 -5.33
C PRO A 58 6.97 -16.23 -4.93
N LYS A 59 6.71 -14.91 -5.00
CA LYS A 59 5.42 -14.33 -4.58
C LYS A 59 4.23 -15.00 -5.32
N PRO A 60 3.17 -15.42 -4.61
CA PRO A 60 1.99 -16.02 -5.21
C PRO A 60 1.27 -15.13 -6.22
N ALA A 61 0.39 -15.76 -7.01
CA ALA A 61 -0.41 -15.11 -8.04
C ALA A 61 -1.03 -13.79 -7.55
N TRP A 62 -0.79 -12.72 -8.31
CA TRP A 62 -1.05 -11.34 -7.91
C TRP A 62 -2.49 -11.10 -7.44
N ARG A 63 -3.47 -11.59 -8.20
CA ARG A 63 -4.90 -11.30 -7.95
C ARG A 63 -5.41 -11.93 -6.63
N PRO A 64 -5.28 -13.26 -6.39
CA PRO A 64 -5.65 -13.86 -5.11
C PRO A 64 -4.90 -13.28 -3.91
N ARG A 65 -3.62 -12.91 -4.08
CA ARG A 65 -2.82 -12.28 -3.03
C ARG A 65 -3.37 -10.92 -2.62
N LYS A 66 -3.71 -10.07 -3.59
CA LYS A 66 -4.35 -8.77 -3.33
C LYS A 66 -5.77 -8.91 -2.75
N GLU A 67 -6.55 -9.91 -3.18
CA GLU A 67 -7.87 -10.18 -2.61
C GLU A 67 -7.79 -10.58 -1.12
N ARG A 68 -6.83 -11.43 -0.74
CA ARG A 68 -6.57 -11.75 0.68
C ARG A 68 -6.15 -10.52 1.48
N TYR A 69 -5.28 -9.68 0.93
CA TYR A 69 -4.80 -8.47 1.62
C TYR A 69 -5.94 -7.45 1.86
N ILE A 70 -6.82 -7.24 0.87
CA ILE A 70 -8.02 -6.41 1.03
C ILE A 70 -8.90 -6.96 2.16
N ALA A 71 -9.14 -8.28 2.21
CA ALA A 71 -9.94 -8.90 3.27
C ALA A 71 -9.28 -8.78 4.65
N HIS A 72 -7.96 -8.96 4.73
CA HIS A 72 -7.19 -8.83 5.97
C HIS A 72 -7.28 -7.41 6.57
N LEU A 73 -7.16 -6.36 5.75
CA LEU A 73 -7.20 -4.98 6.24
C LEU A 73 -8.53 -4.58 6.91
N ALA A 74 -9.63 -5.30 6.65
CA ALA A 74 -10.86 -5.08 7.38
C ALA A 74 -10.74 -5.45 8.88
N GLU A 75 -9.89 -6.43 9.21
CA GLU A 75 -9.67 -6.96 10.56
C GLU A 75 -8.32 -6.55 11.19
N ALA A 76 -7.41 -5.97 10.40
CA ALA A 76 -6.09 -5.50 10.86
C ALA A 76 -6.18 -4.38 11.90
N SER A 77 -5.12 -4.16 12.67
CA SER A 77 -5.00 -3.07 13.65
C SER A 77 -5.11 -1.69 13.02
N ASP A 78 -5.54 -0.69 13.79
CA ASP A 78 -5.62 0.70 13.31
C ASP A 78 -4.23 1.24 12.90
N GLY A 79 -3.16 0.78 13.56
CA GLY A 79 -1.78 1.09 13.18
C GLY A 79 -1.41 0.52 11.81
N ALA A 80 -1.77 -0.73 11.52
CA ALA A 80 -1.57 -1.32 10.19
C ALA A 80 -2.43 -0.65 9.12
N VAL A 81 -3.67 -0.26 9.44
CA VAL A 81 -4.52 0.53 8.53
C VAL A 81 -3.89 1.88 8.20
N LEU A 82 -3.39 2.62 9.21
CA LEU A 82 -2.72 3.91 9.01
C LEU A 82 -1.45 3.79 8.15
N VAL A 83 -0.58 2.83 8.46
CA VAL A 83 0.64 2.57 7.68
C VAL A 83 0.31 2.14 6.25
N SER A 84 -0.67 1.25 6.07
CA SER A 84 -1.11 0.79 4.75
C SER A 84 -1.73 1.94 3.93
N LEU A 85 -2.55 2.81 4.52
CA LEU A 85 -3.10 4.00 3.86
C LEU A 85 -1.98 4.98 3.44
N ALA A 86 -1.04 5.27 4.33
CA ALA A 86 0.11 6.13 4.04
C ALA A 86 1.01 5.57 2.93
N ASP A 87 1.18 4.25 2.85
CA ASP A 87 1.84 3.58 1.72
C ASP A 87 1.06 3.78 0.43
N LYS A 88 -0.22 3.42 0.41
CA LYS A 88 -1.00 3.42 -0.84
C LYS A 88 -1.21 4.83 -1.38
N LEU A 89 -1.30 5.86 -0.52
CA LEU A 89 -1.25 7.25 -0.96
C LEU A 89 0.10 7.64 -1.56
N HIS A 90 1.23 7.24 -0.95
CA HIS A 90 2.56 7.48 -1.52
C HIS A 90 2.72 6.80 -2.90
N ASN A 91 2.33 5.53 -3.00
CA ASN A 91 2.43 4.75 -4.23
C ASN A 91 1.47 5.23 -5.32
N ALA A 92 0.24 5.66 -4.99
CA ALA A 92 -0.69 6.25 -5.95
C ALA A 92 -0.15 7.59 -6.49
N ARG A 93 0.37 8.48 -5.61
CA ARG A 93 1.03 9.75 -5.99
C ARG A 93 2.21 9.50 -6.95
N ALA A 94 3.03 8.47 -6.66
CA ALA A 94 4.16 8.07 -7.52
C ALA A 94 3.69 7.50 -8.87
N LEU A 95 2.69 6.61 -8.86
CA LEU A 95 2.13 5.98 -10.06
C LEU A 95 1.54 7.01 -11.03
N LEU A 96 0.81 8.02 -10.52
CA LEU A 96 0.27 9.12 -11.33
C LEU A 96 1.38 9.99 -11.96
N ARG A 97 2.40 10.39 -11.18
CA ARG A 97 3.55 11.15 -11.68
C ARG A 97 4.31 10.39 -12.77
N ASP A 98 4.53 9.10 -12.55
CA ASP A 98 5.26 8.26 -13.49
C ASP A 98 4.43 7.99 -14.74
N PHE A 99 3.09 7.85 -14.63
CA PHE A 99 2.19 7.72 -15.79
C PHE A 99 2.21 8.97 -16.67
N ARG A 100 2.19 10.17 -16.08
CA ARG A 100 2.34 11.44 -16.82
C ARG A 100 3.69 11.58 -17.54
N THR A 101 4.71 10.86 -17.09
CA THR A 101 6.07 10.93 -17.65
C THR A 101 6.34 9.85 -18.70
N VAL A 102 5.79 8.64 -18.51
CA VAL A 102 6.11 7.43 -19.28
C VAL A 102 4.93 6.97 -20.15
N GLY A 103 3.71 7.42 -19.86
CA GLY A 103 2.49 7.01 -20.53
C GLY A 103 2.19 5.51 -20.35
N PRO A 104 1.47 4.88 -21.29
CA PRO A 104 1.09 3.46 -21.24
C PRO A 104 2.26 2.48 -21.09
N ALA A 105 3.49 2.87 -21.47
CA ALA A 105 4.67 2.01 -21.31
C ALA A 105 5.02 1.74 -19.83
N LEU A 106 4.49 2.53 -18.90
CA LEU A 106 4.62 2.32 -17.45
C LEU A 106 4.19 0.91 -17.01
N TRP A 107 3.09 0.40 -17.57
CA TRP A 107 2.49 -0.87 -17.13
C TRP A 107 3.36 -2.09 -17.41
N GLY A 108 4.30 -1.98 -18.37
CA GLY A 108 5.31 -2.99 -18.63
C GLY A 108 6.34 -3.19 -17.51
N ARG A 109 6.43 -2.26 -16.54
CA ARG A 109 7.33 -2.35 -15.38
C ARG A 109 6.81 -3.24 -14.25
N PHE A 110 5.50 -3.50 -14.21
CA PHE A 110 4.86 -4.29 -13.16
C PHE A 110 4.64 -5.74 -13.62
N SER A 111 4.57 -6.69 -12.69
CA SER A 111 4.18 -8.08 -13.02
C SER A 111 2.70 -8.23 -13.39
N GLN A 112 1.88 -7.21 -13.12
CA GLN A 112 0.52 -7.06 -13.61
C GLN A 112 0.48 -5.87 -14.59
N HIS A 113 0.21 -6.15 -15.86
CA HIS A 113 0.28 -5.16 -16.94
C HIS A 113 -1.05 -4.44 -17.25
N ASP A 114 -2.19 -4.89 -16.72
CA ASP A 114 -3.47 -4.22 -16.96
C ASP A 114 -3.69 -3.04 -15.98
N PRO A 115 -3.76 -1.76 -16.45
CA PRO A 115 -4.07 -0.62 -15.59
C PRO A 115 -5.35 -0.79 -14.78
N ARG A 116 -6.37 -1.44 -15.34
CA ARG A 116 -7.68 -1.63 -14.69
C ARG A 116 -7.58 -2.55 -13.48
N GLN A 117 -6.61 -3.47 -13.48
CA GLN A 117 -6.32 -4.31 -12.32
C GLN A 117 -5.70 -3.49 -11.18
N HIS A 118 -4.80 -2.55 -11.47
CA HIS A 118 -4.27 -1.63 -10.46
C HIS A 118 -5.37 -0.70 -9.91
N LEU A 119 -6.18 -0.11 -10.78
CA LEU A 119 -7.31 0.74 -10.39
C LEU A 119 -8.34 -0.02 -9.53
N TRP A 120 -8.66 -1.27 -9.87
CA TRP A 120 -9.50 -2.14 -9.03
C TRP A 120 -8.89 -2.29 -7.63
N TYR A 121 -7.61 -2.62 -7.53
CA TYR A 121 -6.93 -2.83 -6.25
C TYR A 121 -6.94 -1.56 -5.38
N TYR A 122 -6.55 -0.42 -5.94
CA TYR A 122 -6.58 0.86 -5.23
C TYR A 122 -8.00 1.28 -4.81
N ARG A 123 -9.02 1.05 -5.64
CA ARG A 123 -10.43 1.33 -5.28
C ARG A 123 -10.96 0.41 -4.19
N SER A 124 -10.58 -0.88 -4.20
CA SER A 124 -10.95 -1.82 -3.14
C SER A 124 -10.29 -1.48 -1.81
N LEU A 125 -9.03 -1.07 -1.82
CA LEU A 125 -8.32 -0.58 -0.63
C LEU A 125 -8.95 0.72 -0.09
N LEU A 126 -9.23 1.68 -0.97
CA LEU A 126 -9.88 2.95 -0.61
C LEU A 126 -11.23 2.73 0.10
N ALA A 127 -12.01 1.72 -0.32
CA ALA A 127 -13.25 1.38 0.35
C ALA A 127 -13.00 0.90 1.80
N VAL A 128 -12.05 -0.02 2.00
CA VAL A 128 -11.67 -0.50 3.35
C VAL A 128 -11.16 0.65 4.22
N TYR A 129 -10.32 1.54 3.69
CA TYR A 129 -9.82 2.68 4.46
C TYR A 129 -10.95 3.65 4.84
N ALA A 130 -11.89 3.94 3.93
CA ALA A 130 -13.03 4.82 4.21
C ALA A 130 -14.02 4.25 5.24
N ASP A 131 -14.08 2.92 5.39
CA ASP A 131 -14.87 2.26 6.43
C ASP A 131 -14.12 2.17 7.78
N ARG A 132 -12.79 2.33 7.79
CA ARG A 132 -11.91 2.17 8.97
C ARG A 132 -11.42 3.48 9.59
N THR A 133 -11.33 4.58 8.83
CA THR A 133 -10.82 5.87 9.32
C THR A 133 -11.40 7.06 8.54
N ASP A 134 -11.52 8.21 9.20
CA ASP A 134 -11.90 9.50 8.65
C ASP A 134 -10.69 10.39 8.29
N ASP A 135 -9.47 9.85 8.33
CA ASP A 135 -8.23 10.58 8.03
C ASP A 135 -8.22 11.22 6.62
N ALA A 136 -7.60 12.40 6.54
CA ALA A 136 -7.55 13.20 5.32
C ALA A 136 -6.88 12.49 4.12
N MET A 137 -5.97 11.53 4.37
CA MET A 137 -5.34 10.71 3.33
C MET A 137 -6.36 9.87 2.55
N VAL A 138 -7.51 9.51 3.14
CA VAL A 138 -8.60 8.82 2.42
C VAL A 138 -9.17 9.72 1.32
N GLY A 139 -9.34 11.00 1.61
CA GLY A 139 -9.76 12.02 0.64
C GLY A 139 -8.74 12.18 -0.49
N GLU A 140 -7.47 12.38 -0.14
CA GLU A 140 -6.42 12.60 -1.14
C GLU A 140 -6.16 11.35 -2.01
N LEU A 141 -6.20 10.15 -1.41
CA LEU A 141 -6.05 8.89 -2.16
C LEU A 141 -7.15 8.74 -3.21
N ARG A 142 -8.39 9.10 -2.89
CA ARG A 142 -9.51 9.13 -3.84
C ARG A 142 -9.23 10.07 -5.01
N ASP A 143 -8.81 11.30 -4.74
CA ASP A 143 -8.54 12.31 -5.78
C ASP A 143 -7.40 11.89 -6.71
N VAL A 144 -6.36 11.25 -6.18
CA VAL A 144 -5.25 10.70 -6.98
C VAL A 144 -5.71 9.52 -7.84
N ILE A 145 -6.49 8.58 -7.30
CA ILE A 145 -7.04 7.44 -8.05
C ILE A 145 -7.94 7.91 -9.19
N ASP A 146 -8.87 8.83 -8.92
CA ASP A 146 -9.82 9.30 -9.93
C ASP A 146 -9.14 10.19 -10.98
N THR A 147 -8.05 10.88 -10.63
CA THR A 147 -7.20 11.58 -11.61
C THR A 147 -6.45 10.59 -12.50
N LEU A 148 -5.89 9.52 -11.93
CA LEU A 148 -5.20 8.49 -12.68
C LEU A 148 -6.15 7.74 -13.64
N ASP A 149 -7.37 7.40 -13.20
CA ASP A 149 -8.38 6.75 -14.07
C ASP A 149 -8.76 7.63 -15.26
N ARG A 150 -9.01 8.93 -15.04
CA ARG A 150 -9.29 9.90 -16.12
C ARG A 150 -8.13 9.99 -17.12
N GLU A 151 -6.88 10.03 -16.66
CA GLU A 151 -5.71 10.12 -17.54
C GLU A 151 -5.46 8.82 -18.32
N ILE A 152 -5.68 7.65 -17.70
CA ILE A 152 -5.63 6.36 -18.41
C ILE A 152 -6.72 6.29 -19.49
N ALA A 153 -7.95 6.70 -19.17
CA ALA A 153 -9.07 6.68 -20.10
C ALA A 153 -8.84 7.61 -21.31
N ALA A 154 -8.29 8.81 -21.09
CA ALA A 154 -8.00 9.76 -22.16
C ALA A 154 -7.01 9.22 -23.20
N VAL A 155 -5.99 8.47 -22.76
CA VAL A 155 -5.01 7.86 -23.68
C VAL A 155 -5.59 6.64 -24.42
N GLY A 156 -6.55 5.92 -23.80
CA GLY A 156 -7.24 4.79 -24.44
C GLY A 156 -8.25 5.17 -25.54
N THR A 157 -8.53 6.47 -25.72
CA THR A 157 -9.46 7.00 -26.74
C THR A 157 -8.77 7.63 -27.96
N MET A 158 -7.44 7.53 -28.06
CA MET A 158 -6.63 8.02 -29.19
C MET A 158 -6.17 6.87 -30.09
#